data_AF-A0A7V9HT04-F1
#
_entry.id   AF-A0A7V9HT04-F1
#
_cell.length_a   1.000
_cell.length_b   1.000
_cell.length_c   1.000
_cell.angle_alpha   90.00
_cell.angle_beta   90.00
_cell.angle_gamma   90.00
#
_symmetry.space_group_name_H-M   'P 1'
#
loop_
_entity.id
_entity.type
_entity.pdbx_description
1 polymer ?
#
loop_
_entity_poly.entity_id
_entity_poly.type
_entity_poly.pdbx_seq_one_letter_code
_entity_poly.pdbx_strand_id
1 'polypeptide(L)'
;MAIVLTLAGVFVYLRVSSDLSSSIDDALRTRVDDLVRTIQSEGPDAVVLSGAGDEGAEDIRSEVLRPDGQVVVSSEDPATGAILDQGELAAASRGLMYFDGGEVSGIENEARLLARPVRT
;
A
#
# COMPACT_ATOMS: atom_id res chain seq x y z
N MET A 1 -7.71 -30.71 28.58
CA MET A 1 -7.67 -29.25 28.84
C MET A 1 -6.69 -28.53 27.93
N ALA A 2 -5.41 -28.94 27.87
CA ALA A 2 -4.42 -28.30 26.99
C ALA A 2 -4.84 -28.20 25.51
N ILE A 3 -5.41 -29.27 24.94
CA ILE A 3 -5.87 -29.30 23.53
C ILE A 3 -6.92 -28.23 23.25
N VAL A 4 -7.87 -28.03 24.17
CA VAL A 4 -8.94 -27.04 24.01
C VAL A 4 -8.36 -25.62 24.05
N LEU A 5 -7.40 -25.37 24.95
CA LEU A 5 -6.70 -24.08 25.02
C LEU A 5 -5.89 -23.82 23.75
N THR A 6 -5.19 -24.83 23.21
CA THR A 6 -4.44 -24.69 21.96
C THR A 6 -5.38 -24.37 20.79
N LEU A 7 -6.50 -25.08 20.66
CA LEU A 7 -7.48 -24.82 19.59
C LEU A 7 -8.13 -23.44 19.73
N ALA A 8 -8.46 -23.02 20.95
CA ALA A 8 -8.99 -21.68 21.21
C ALA A 8 -7.95 -20.60 20.86
N GLY A 9 -6.68 -20.81 21.22
CA GLY A 9 -5.60 -19.90 20.88
C GLY A 9 -5.39 -19.76 19.36
N VAL A 10 -5.35 -20.89 18.64
CA VAL A 10 -5.24 -20.90 17.17
C VAL A 10 -6.44 -20.21 16.53
N PHE A 11 -7.66 -20.46 17.02
CA PHE A 11 -8.86 -19.83 16.50
C PHE A 11 -8.82 -18.31 16.67
N VAL A 12 -8.49 -17.83 17.87
CA VAL A 12 -8.38 -16.39 18.15
C VAL A 12 -7.29 -15.75 17.29
N TYR A 13 -6.13 -16.41 17.16
CA TYR A 13 -5.03 -15.92 16.32
C TYR A 13 -5.45 -15.78 14.86
N LEU A 14 -6.07 -16.80 14.27
CA LEU A 14 -6.54 -16.76 12.88
C LEU A 14 -7.62 -15.70 12.68
N ARG A 15 -8.52 -15.54 13.66
CA ARG A 15 -9.59 -14.55 13.61
C ARG A 15 -9.03 -13.12 13.64
N VAL A 16 -8.14 -12.84 14.58
CA VAL A 16 -7.51 -11.52 14.73
C VAL A 16 -6.64 -11.21 13.52
N SER A 17 -5.84 -12.16 13.04
CA SER A 17 -5.04 -11.99 11.82
C SER A 17 -5.91 -11.66 10.62
N SER A 18 -7.03 -12.38 10.44
CA SER A 18 -7.96 -12.11 9.34
C SER A 18 -8.64 -10.74 9.45
N ASP A 19 -9.08 -10.34 10.64
CA ASP A 19 -9.72 -9.03 10.85
C ASP A 19 -8.70 -7.89 10.62
N LEU A 20 -7.46 -8.06 11.09
CA LEU A 20 -6.39 -7.07 10.89
C LEU A 20 -6.03 -6.91 9.41
N SER A 21 -5.79 -8.03 8.70
CA SER A 21 -5.48 -8.00 7.27
C SER A 21 -6.60 -7.35 6.44
N SER A 22 -7.87 -7.62 6.78
CA SER A 22 -9.02 -6.96 6.11
C SER A 22 -9.03 -5.46 6.37
N SER A 23 -8.76 -5.03 7.61
CA SER A 23 -8.74 -3.60 7.94
C SER A 23 -7.64 -2.83 7.21
N ILE A 24 -6.48 -3.45 7.00
CA ILE A 24 -5.37 -2.87 6.23
C ILE A 24 -5.77 -2.76 4.76
N ASP A 25 -6.40 -3.79 4.19
CA ASP A 25 -6.86 -3.76 2.80
C ASP A 25 -7.90 -2.68 2.54
N ASP A 26 -8.84 -2.51 3.46
CA ASP A 26 -9.87 -1.48 3.37
C ASP A 26 -9.26 -0.08 3.48
N ALA A 27 -8.27 0.12 4.36
CA ALA A 27 -7.54 1.38 4.49
C ALA A 27 -6.74 1.72 3.22
N LEU A 28 -5.97 0.76 2.70
CA LEU A 28 -5.20 0.92 1.46
C LEU A 28 -6.12 1.23 0.29
N ARG A 29 -7.24 0.51 0.17
CA ARG A 29 -8.22 0.72 -0.90
C ARG A 29 -8.83 2.10 -0.84
N THR A 30 -9.25 2.53 0.34
CA THR A 30 -9.84 3.87 0.55
C THR A 30 -8.84 4.96 0.13
N ARG A 31 -7.57 4.81 0.52
CA ARG A 31 -6.54 5.80 0.20
C ARG A 31 -6.20 5.85 -1.29
N VAL A 32 -6.10 4.69 -1.95
CA VAL A 32 -5.94 4.61 -3.40
C VAL A 32 -7.16 5.18 -4.13
N ASP A 33 -8.37 4.98 -3.59
CA ASP A 33 -9.60 5.55 -4.14
C ASP A 33 -9.60 7.08 -4.12
N ASP A 34 -9.18 7.68 -3.01
CA ASP A 34 -9.06 9.13 -2.90
C ASP A 34 -7.96 9.68 -3.82
N LEU A 35 -6.79 9.03 -3.88
CA LEU A 35 -5.68 9.41 -4.76
C LEU A 35 -6.09 9.40 -6.23
N VAL A 36 -6.73 8.33 -6.70
CA VAL A 36 -7.19 8.24 -8.10
C VAL A 36 -8.23 9.30 -8.42
N ARG A 37 -9.14 9.60 -7.49
CA ARG A 37 -10.13 10.68 -7.69
C ARG A 37 -9.44 12.03 -7.87
N THR A 38 -8.47 12.35 -7.00
CA THR A 38 -7.67 13.59 -7.12
C THR A 38 -6.90 13.63 -8.44
N ILE A 39 -6.23 12.54 -8.83
CA ILE A 39 -5.50 12.48 -10.10
C ILE A 39 -6.45 12.68 -11.30
N GLN A 40 -7.64 12.10 -11.27
CA GLN A 40 -8.62 12.24 -12.34
C GLN A 40 -9.26 13.63 -12.39
N SER A 41 -9.42 14.32 -11.26
CA SER A 41 -10.05 15.65 -11.21
C SER A 41 -9.07 16.79 -11.46
N GLU A 42 -7.86 16.71 -10.91
CA GLU A 42 -6.91 17.83 -10.83
C GLU A 42 -5.56 17.51 -11.49
N GLY A 43 -5.33 16.25 -11.89
CA GLY A 43 -4.10 15.78 -12.48
C GLY A 43 -3.09 15.25 -11.45
N PRO A 44 -2.03 14.58 -11.92
CA PRO A 44 -1.03 13.95 -11.04
C PRO A 44 -0.21 14.97 -10.22
N ASP A 45 -0.04 16.19 -10.71
CA ASP A 45 0.73 17.24 -10.03
C ASP A 45 -0.02 17.88 -8.84
N ALA A 46 -1.35 17.69 -8.77
CA ALA A 46 -2.18 18.18 -7.67
C ALA A 46 -2.19 17.23 -6.46
N VAL A 47 -1.59 16.04 -6.59
CA VAL A 47 -1.52 15.08 -5.50
C VAL A 47 -0.53 15.54 -4.45
N VAL A 48 -1.03 15.87 -3.26
CA VAL A 48 -0.19 16.09 -2.08
C VAL A 48 -0.18 14.80 -1.27
N LEU A 49 0.95 14.10 -1.32
CA LEU A 49 1.19 12.93 -0.48
C LEU A 49 1.67 13.40 0.89
N SER A 50 0.87 13.22 1.92
CA SER A 50 1.34 13.36 3.30
C SER A 50 2.36 12.25 3.57
N GLY A 51 3.64 12.63 3.58
CA GLY A 51 4.78 11.81 3.97
C GLY A 51 5.20 12.07 5.42
N ALA A 52 5.98 11.13 5.97
CA ALA A 52 6.55 11.10 7.32
C ALA A 52 6.68 12.49 7.98
N GLY A 53 5.74 12.82 8.88
CA GLY A 53 5.70 14.13 9.55
C GLY A 53 4.31 14.53 10.07
N ASP A 54 3.24 13.91 9.57
CA ASP A 54 1.91 14.00 10.17
C ASP A 54 1.81 12.91 11.25
N GLU A 55 1.54 13.28 12.51
CA GLU A 55 1.55 12.45 13.73
C GLU A 55 0.55 11.25 13.73
N GLY A 56 0.10 10.80 12.56
CA GLY A 56 -0.69 9.59 12.36
C GLY A 56 -0.57 8.93 10.97
N ALA A 57 0.35 9.40 10.10
CA ALA A 57 0.56 8.87 8.75
C ALA A 57 1.88 8.09 8.59
N GLU A 58 2.60 7.87 9.69
CA GLU A 58 3.95 7.34 9.75
C GLU A 58 4.16 5.97 9.10
N ASP A 59 3.09 5.17 8.94
CA ASP A 59 3.18 3.80 8.39
C ASP A 59 2.67 3.65 6.95
N ILE A 60 2.07 4.69 6.33
CA ILE A 60 1.44 4.53 5.01
C ILE A 60 2.18 5.32 3.94
N ARG A 61 3.02 4.60 3.21
CA ARG A 61 3.70 5.12 2.02
C ARG A 61 2.80 5.14 0.80
N SER A 62 3.01 6.14 -0.04
CA SER A 62 2.27 6.30 -1.28
C SER A 62 3.19 6.84 -2.36
N GLU A 63 2.97 6.37 -3.57
CA GLU A 63 3.76 6.76 -4.73
C GLU A 63 2.87 6.73 -5.98
N VAL A 64 3.09 7.69 -6.87
CA VAL A 64 2.46 7.76 -8.19
C VAL A 64 3.55 7.56 -9.22
N LEU A 65 3.43 6.48 -9.99
CA LEU A 65 4.39 6.07 -11.01
C LEU A 65 3.81 6.30 -12.40
N ARG A 66 4.68 6.68 -13.35
CA ARG A 66 4.39 6.60 -14.79
C ARG A 66 4.52 5.16 -15.30
N PRO A 67 3.94 4.85 -16.47
CA PRO A 67 4.03 3.51 -17.08
C PRO A 67 5.46 3.04 -17.39
N ASP A 68 6.42 3.96 -17.47
CA ASP A 68 7.84 3.69 -17.66
C ASP A 68 8.59 3.41 -16.35
N GLY A 69 7.90 3.46 -15.21
CA GLY A 69 8.48 3.31 -13.87
C GLY A 69 9.04 4.60 -13.29
N GLN A 70 8.83 5.76 -13.93
CA GLN A 70 9.27 7.03 -13.39
C GLN A 70 8.35 7.50 -12.25
N VAL A 71 8.94 7.84 -11.11
CA VAL A 71 8.26 8.44 -9.96
C VAL A 71 7.79 9.86 -10.29
N VAL A 72 6.48 10.11 -10.20
CA VAL A 72 5.89 11.45 -10.38
C VAL A 72 5.74 12.14 -9.03
N VAL A 73 5.18 11.43 -8.06
CA VAL A 73 4.95 11.92 -6.70
C VAL A 73 5.27 10.78 -5.74
N SER A 74 6.05 11.05 -4.70
CA SER A 74 6.34 10.09 -3.64
C SER A 74 6.13 10.75 -2.29
N SER A 75 5.63 9.99 -1.31
CA SER A 75 5.59 10.41 0.09
C SER A 75 6.99 10.44 0.72
N GLU A 76 7.99 9.86 0.07
CA GLU A 76 9.37 9.75 0.56
C GLU A 76 10.37 10.36 -0.43
N ASP A 77 11.64 10.43 -0.03
CA ASP A 77 12.69 10.99 -0.88
C ASP A 77 12.77 10.20 -2.20
N PRO A 78 12.60 10.86 -3.37
CA PRO A 78 12.64 10.19 -4.66
C PRO A 78 14.00 9.53 -4.96
N ALA A 79 15.04 9.81 -4.18
CA ALA A 79 16.33 9.12 -4.26
C ALA A 79 16.29 7.65 -3.83
N THR A 80 15.25 7.22 -3.10
CA THR A 80 15.12 5.85 -2.58
C THR A 80 14.72 4.83 -3.67
N GLY A 81 14.24 5.30 -4.82
CA GLY A 81 13.79 4.46 -5.93
C GLY A 81 12.31 4.08 -5.82
N ALA A 82 11.77 3.51 -6.90
CA ALA A 82 10.38 3.09 -6.98
C ALA A 82 10.09 1.91 -6.04
N ILE A 83 8.93 1.93 -5.37
CA ILE A 83 8.50 0.85 -4.47
C ILE A 83 8.21 -0.44 -5.24
N LEU A 84 7.69 -0.32 -6.47
CA LEU A 84 7.36 -1.46 -7.32
C LEU A 84 8.49 -1.74 -8.31
N ASP A 85 8.85 -3.01 -8.47
CA ASP A 85 9.76 -3.42 -9.54
C ASP A 85 9.08 -3.35 -10.92
N GLN A 86 9.87 -3.50 -12.00
CA GLN A 86 9.35 -3.38 -13.36
C GLN A 86 8.35 -4.50 -13.74
N GLY A 87 8.48 -5.70 -13.15
CA GLY A 87 7.56 -6.82 -13.34
C GLY A 87 6.25 -6.63 -12.59
N GLU A 88 6.31 -6.13 -11.35
CA GLU A 88 5.17 -5.76 -10.53
C GLU A 88 4.40 -4.59 -11.13
N LEU A 89 5.10 -3.57 -11.65
CA LEU A 89 4.50 -2.46 -12.38
C LEU A 89 3.76 -2.95 -13.62
N ALA A 90 4.37 -3.84 -14.41
CA ALA A 90 3.72 -4.45 -15.57
C ALA A 90 2.49 -5.27 -15.17
N ALA A 91 2.53 -5.96 -14.02
CA ALA A 91 1.39 -6.67 -13.48
C ALA A 91 0.27 -5.70 -13.06
N ALA A 92 0.59 -4.69 -12.25
CA ALA A 92 -0.32 -3.66 -11.77
C ALA A 92 -0.94 -2.82 -12.90
N SER A 93 -0.24 -2.65 -14.03
CA SER A 93 -0.79 -1.95 -15.21
C SER A 93 -2.08 -2.60 -15.75
N ARG A 94 -2.31 -3.89 -15.47
CA ARG A 94 -3.46 -4.66 -15.95
C ARG A 94 -4.68 -4.57 -15.02
N GLY A 95 -4.54 -4.11 -13.78
CA GLY A 95 -5.63 -4.02 -12.82
C GLY A 95 -5.16 -3.81 -11.38
N LEU A 96 -6.13 -3.73 -10.45
CA LEU A 96 -5.85 -3.64 -9.01
C LEU A 96 -5.09 -4.88 -8.54
N MET A 97 -3.91 -4.70 -7.93
CA MET A 97 -3.11 -5.79 -7.39
C MET A 97 -2.61 -5.49 -5.98
N TYR A 98 -2.62 -6.52 -5.15
CA TYR A 98 -1.99 -6.53 -3.84
C TYR A 98 -0.66 -7.27 -3.95
N PHE A 99 0.38 -6.72 -3.31
CA PHE A 99 1.67 -7.37 -3.15
C PHE A 99 1.97 -7.50 -1.66
N ASP A 100 2.31 -8.70 -1.21
CA ASP A 100 2.70 -8.98 0.17
C ASP A 100 4.22 -9.17 0.21
N GLY A 101 4.87 -8.68 1.27
CA GLY A 101 6.31 -8.92 1.47
C GLY A 101 7.23 -7.92 0.78
N GLY A 102 6.72 -6.75 0.37
CA GLY A 102 7.56 -5.71 -0.21
C GLY A 102 8.49 -5.12 0.84
N GLU A 103 9.80 -5.12 0.58
CA GLU A 103 10.75 -4.31 1.34
C GLU A 103 10.55 -2.86 0.94
N VAL A 104 10.00 -2.06 1.86
CA VAL A 104 9.84 -0.63 1.64
C VAL A 104 10.73 0.10 2.62
N SER A 105 11.63 0.93 2.08
CA SER A 105 12.68 1.59 2.83
C SER A 105 12.13 2.39 4.01
N GLY A 106 12.42 1.98 5.25
CA GLY A 106 11.92 2.62 6.48
C GLY A 106 10.63 2.02 7.04
N ILE A 107 10.17 0.85 6.57
CA ILE A 107 9.24 -0.01 7.30
C ILE A 107 10.08 -1.22 7.72
N GLU A 108 10.10 -1.53 9.02
CA GLU A 108 10.99 -2.57 9.58
C GLU A 108 10.52 -4.00 9.26
N ASN A 109 9.27 -4.18 8.83
CA ASN A 109 8.66 -5.49 8.54
C ASN A 109 8.17 -5.57 7.09
N GLU A 110 7.78 -6.78 6.66
CA GLU A 110 7.12 -6.98 5.37
C GLU A 110 5.90 -6.06 5.22
N ALA A 111 5.94 -5.18 4.21
CA ALA A 111 4.84 -4.27 3.94
C ALA A 111 3.84 -4.89 2.98
N ARG A 112 2.58 -4.49 3.14
CA ARG A 112 1.51 -4.80 2.20
C ARG A 112 1.30 -3.62 1.26
N LEU A 113 1.35 -3.89 -0.03
CA LEU A 113 1.26 -2.88 -1.08
C LEU A 113 -0.02 -3.07 -1.88
N LEU A 114 -0.61 -1.95 -2.32
CA LEU A 114 -1.75 -1.93 -3.22
C LEU A 114 -1.45 -1.03 -4.41
N ALA A 115 -1.45 -1.59 -5.61
CA ALA A 115 -1.23 -0.86 -6.84
C ALA A 115 -2.51 -0.82 -7.69
N ARG A 116 -2.81 0.35 -8.26
CA ARG A 116 -3.94 0.51 -9.18
C ARG A 116 -3.57 1.35 -10.40
N PRO A 117 -3.91 0.90 -11.62
CA PRO A 117 -3.71 1.71 -12.79
C PRO A 117 -4.74 2.84 -12.82
N VAL A 118 -4.27 4.07 -13.02
CA VAL A 118 -5.12 5.24 -13.28
C VAL A 118 -5.23 5.39 -14.79
N ARG A 119 -6.47 5.36 -15.30
CA ARG A 119 -6.74 5.83 -16.67
C ARG A 119 -7.10 7.30 -16.58
N THR A 120 -6.19 8.16 -17.03
CA THR A 120 -6.44 9.57 -17.35
C THR A 120 -7.01 9.69 -18.76
#